data_AF-A0A939ZRV0-F1
#
_entry.id   AF-A0A939ZRV0-F1
#
_cell.length_a   1.000
_cell.length_b   1.000
_cell.length_c   1.000
_cell.angle_alpha   90.00
_cell.angle_beta   90.00
_cell.angle_gamma   90.00
#
_symmetry.space_group_name_H-M   'P 1'
#
loop_
_entity.id
_entity.type
_entity.pdbx_description
1 polymer ?
#
loop_
_entity_poly.entity_id
_entity_poly.type
_entity_poly.pdbx_seq_one_letter_code
_entity_poly.pdbx_strand_id
1 'polypeptide(L)'
;MKTPNGCTLNSMITTQQIQKNIAKAIKQSGLSQAEIGRRTRISQQSVSHYVKGDKIPSLDTFANLCVALDVNPNDILSDKFF
;
A
#
# COMPACT_ATOMS: atom_id res chain seq x y z
N MET A 1 38.55 -10.80 6.70
CA MET A 1 37.75 -10.68 7.94
C MET A 1 36.29 -10.95 7.57
N LYS A 2 35.68 -11.98 8.16
CA LYS A 2 34.25 -12.34 7.97
C LYS A 2 33.44 -11.76 9.13
N THR A 3 32.34 -11.08 8.85
CA THR A 3 31.25 -10.93 9.81
C THR A 3 30.36 -12.19 9.75
N PRO A 4 29.77 -12.65 10.86
CA PRO A 4 28.98 -13.89 10.90
C PRO A 4 27.51 -13.72 10.49
N ASN A 5 27.13 -12.64 9.83
CA ASN A 5 25.73 -12.39 9.47
C ASN A 5 25.60 -12.24 7.94
N GLY A 6 25.24 -13.32 7.27
CA GLY A 6 24.84 -13.30 5.87
C GLY A 6 23.48 -12.61 5.69
N CYS A 7 23.49 -11.28 5.56
CA CYS A 7 22.32 -10.54 5.08
C CYS A 7 22.77 -9.59 3.96
N THR A 8 22.25 -9.87 2.76
CA THR A 8 22.53 -9.21 1.49
C THR A 8 22.25 -7.71 1.54
N LEU A 9 23.01 -6.92 0.79
CA LEU A 9 22.63 -5.55 0.37
C LEU A 9 21.19 -5.60 -0.22
N ASN A 10 20.16 -5.21 0.52
CA ASN A 10 18.81 -4.99 0.00
C ASN A 10 18.08 -3.88 0.79
N SER A 11 17.97 -2.73 0.13
CA SER A 11 16.81 -1.84 0.03
C SER A 11 16.08 -1.38 1.29
N MET A 12 16.37 -0.14 1.73
CA MET A 12 15.42 0.64 2.54
C MET A 12 14.12 0.87 1.74
N ILE A 13 12.98 0.47 2.31
CA ILE A 13 11.66 0.83 1.77
C ILE A 13 11.36 2.29 2.09
N THR A 14 10.92 3.04 1.07
CA THR A 14 10.55 4.45 1.23
C THR A 14 9.04 4.63 1.30
N THR A 15 8.60 5.68 1.96
CA THR A 15 7.21 6.16 1.99
C THR A 15 6.62 6.27 0.57
N GLN A 16 7.40 6.79 -0.39
CA GLN A 16 6.97 6.92 -1.78
C GLN A 16 6.73 5.56 -2.45
N GLN A 17 7.52 4.55 -2.12
CA GLN A 17 7.32 3.21 -2.65
C GLN A 17 6.01 2.61 -2.13
N ILE A 18 5.73 2.76 -0.83
CA ILE A 18 4.47 2.29 -0.22
C ILE A 18 3.27 3.00 -0.86
N GLN A 19 3.35 4.32 -1.08
CA GLN A 19 2.29 5.08 -1.77
C GLN A 19 2.02 4.56 -3.18
N LYS A 20 3.09 4.26 -3.95
CA LYS A 20 2.95 3.67 -5.29
C LYS A 20 2.31 2.29 -5.25
N ASN A 21 2.68 1.45 -4.29
CA ASN A 21 2.12 0.11 -4.13
C ASN A 21 0.63 0.18 -3.78
N ILE A 22 0.22 1.06 -2.87
CA ILE A 22 -1.19 1.32 -2.55
C ILE A 22 -1.96 1.77 -3.79
N ALA A 23 -1.42 2.73 -4.55
CA ALA A 23 -2.05 3.22 -5.76
C ALA A 23 -2.19 2.11 -6.82
N LYS A 24 -1.19 1.22 -6.96
CA LYS A 24 -1.22 0.07 -7.87
C LYS A 24 -2.30 -0.93 -7.43
N ALA A 25 -2.35 -1.28 -6.14
CA ALA A 25 -3.37 -2.17 -5.58
C ALA A 25 -4.80 -1.65 -5.81
N ILE A 26 -5.03 -0.36 -5.56
CA ILE A 26 -6.34 0.26 -5.82
C ILE A 26 -6.72 0.14 -7.30
N LYS A 27 -5.79 0.44 -8.22
CA LYS A 27 -6.05 0.38 -9.67
C LYS A 27 -6.30 -1.06 -10.15
N GLN A 28 -5.60 -2.04 -9.59
CA GLN A 28 -5.74 -3.45 -9.97
C GLN A 28 -7.00 -4.11 -9.40
N SER A 29 -7.55 -3.59 -8.30
CA SER A 29 -8.78 -4.14 -7.69
C SER A 29 -10.00 -4.10 -8.59
N GLY A 30 -10.01 -3.24 -9.63
CA GLY A 30 -11.17 -3.00 -10.48
C GLY A 30 -12.33 -2.26 -9.80
N LEU A 31 -12.19 -1.90 -8.52
CA LEU A 31 -13.21 -1.18 -7.77
C LEU A 31 -13.15 0.32 -8.06
N SER A 32 -14.31 0.97 -8.05
CA SER A 32 -14.37 2.43 -8.10
C SER A 32 -13.89 3.03 -6.77
N GLN A 33 -13.34 4.25 -6.81
CA GLN A 33 -12.88 4.94 -5.60
C GLN A 33 -14.03 5.17 -4.59
N ALA A 34 -15.26 5.33 -5.08
CA ALA A 34 -16.45 5.45 -4.24
C ALA A 34 -16.77 4.14 -3.51
N GLU A 35 -16.65 3.00 -4.21
CA GLU A 35 -16.87 1.68 -3.60
C GLU A 35 -15.80 1.35 -2.56
N ILE A 36 -14.53 1.70 -2.82
CA ILE A 36 -13.44 1.54 -1.86
C ILE A 36 -13.71 2.41 -0.62
N GLY A 37 -14.12 3.66 -0.81
CA GLY A 37 -14.50 4.56 0.28
C GLY A 37 -15.62 3.96 1.15
N ARG A 38 -16.65 3.39 0.52
CA ARG A 38 -17.76 2.73 1.21
C ARG A 38 -17.30 1.53 2.04
N ARG A 39 -16.45 0.65 1.47
CA ARG A 39 -15.94 -0.55 2.15
C ARG A 39 -15.01 -0.21 3.32
N THR A 40 -14.19 0.82 3.16
CA THR A 40 -13.17 1.22 4.14
C THR A 40 -13.65 2.31 5.10
N ARG A 41 -14.90 2.78 4.96
CA ARG A 41 -15.53 3.87 5.74
C ARG A 41 -14.74 5.19 5.69
N ILE A 42 -14.16 5.50 4.54
CA ILE A 42 -13.49 6.79 4.28
C ILE A 42 -14.12 7.50 3.10
N SER A 43 -13.85 8.79 2.97
CA SER A 43 -14.34 9.57 1.82
C SER A 43 -13.70 9.11 0.52
N GLN A 44 -14.44 9.19 -0.59
CA GLN A 44 -13.90 8.95 -1.93
C GLN A 44 -12.72 9.90 -2.23
N GLN A 45 -12.72 11.11 -1.67
CA GLN A 45 -11.61 12.06 -1.81
C GLN A 45 -10.33 11.53 -1.15
N SER A 46 -10.43 10.90 0.02
CA SER A 46 -9.30 10.24 0.68
C SER A 46 -8.69 9.16 -0.21
N VAL A 47 -9.54 8.33 -0.84
CA VAL A 47 -9.09 7.30 -1.80
C VAL A 47 -8.38 7.95 -3.00
N SER A 48 -8.91 9.05 -3.53
CA SER A 48 -8.28 9.80 -4.63
C SER A 48 -6.86 10.27 -4.28
N HIS A 49 -6.63 10.75 -3.05
CA HIS A 49 -5.28 11.11 -2.60
C HIS A 49 -4.33 9.92 -2.55
N TYR A 50 -4.81 8.73 -2.16
CA TYR A 50 -3.98 7.52 -2.16
C TYR A 50 -3.65 7.06 -3.58
N VAL A 51 -4.58 7.19 -4.52
CA VAL A 51 -4.35 6.89 -5.94
C VAL A 51 -3.33 7.83 -6.58
N LYS A 52 -3.33 9.11 -6.18
CA LYS A 52 -2.34 10.10 -6.64
C LYS A 52 -0.97 9.93 -5.97
N GLY A 53 -0.93 9.32 -4.78
CA GLY A 53 0.30 9.12 -4.01
C GLY A 53 0.71 10.33 -3.16
N ASP A 54 -0.19 11.29 -2.92
CA ASP A 54 0.11 12.49 -2.14
C ASP A 54 -0.04 12.28 -0.63
N LYS A 55 -0.78 11.24 -0.21
CA LYS A 55 -1.04 10.92 1.19
C LYS A 55 -0.79 9.45 1.47
N ILE A 56 -0.42 9.15 2.72
CA ILE A 56 -0.40 7.80 3.26
C ILE A 56 -1.63 7.59 4.15
N PRO A 57 -2.31 6.44 4.07
CA PRO A 57 -3.33 6.07 5.03
C PRO A 57 -2.73 5.83 6.42
N SER A 58 -3.48 6.16 7.48
CA SER A 58 -3.18 5.65 8.83
C SER A 58 -3.14 4.11 8.81
N LEU A 59 -2.47 3.51 9.80
CA LEU A 59 -2.35 2.05 9.90
C LEU A 59 -3.72 1.35 9.88
N ASP A 60 -4.71 1.91 10.56
CA ASP A 60 -6.09 1.40 10.63
C ASP A 60 -6.75 1.43 9.24
N THR A 61 -6.62 2.57 8.55
CA THR A 61 -7.14 2.75 7.19
C THR A 61 -6.45 1.82 6.21
N PHE A 62 -5.14 1.62 6.36
CA PHE A 62 -4.35 0.70 5.55
C PHE A 62 -4.85 -0.74 5.72
N ALA A 63 -5.03 -1.21 6.96
CA ALA A 63 -5.57 -2.54 7.24
C ALA A 63 -6.96 -2.72 6.62
N ASN A 64 -7.85 -1.74 6.76
CA ASN A 64 -9.16 -1.76 6.11
C ASN A 64 -9.06 -1.79 4.59
N LEU A 65 -8.10 -1.07 4.01
CA LEU A 65 -7.83 -1.10 2.57
C LEU A 65 -7.41 -2.50 2.12
N CYS A 66 -6.49 -3.14 2.84
CA CYS A 66 -6.04 -4.50 2.52
C CYS A 66 -7.20 -5.49 2.51
N VAL A 67 -8.09 -5.43 3.51
CA VAL A 67 -9.29 -6.27 3.58
C VAL A 67 -10.26 -5.95 2.45
N ALA A 68 -10.49 -4.67 2.15
CA ALA A 68 -11.45 -4.25 1.13
C ALA A 68 -11.04 -4.60 -0.30
N LEU A 69 -9.72 -4.59 -0.56
CA LEU A 69 -9.11 -4.87 -1.85
C LEU A 69 -8.65 -6.33 -2.00
N ASP A 70 -8.76 -7.15 -0.95
CA ASP A 70 -8.26 -8.53 -0.89
C ASP A 70 -6.76 -8.64 -1.23
N VAL A 71 -5.94 -7.78 -0.63
CA VAL A 71 -4.48 -7.73 -0.87
C VAL A 71 -3.69 -8.02 0.40
N ASN A 72 -2.56 -8.71 0.26
CA ASN A 72 -1.67 -8.99 1.38
C ASN A 72 -0.90 -7.70 1.77
N PRO A 73 -0.91 -7.29 3.06
CA PRO A 73 -0.14 -6.14 3.52
C PRO A 73 1.35 -6.23 3.19
N ASN A 74 1.92 -7.45 3.17
CA ASN A 74 3.31 -7.68 2.85
C ASN A 74 3.66 -7.26 1.42
N ASP A 75 2.76 -7.46 0.46
CA ASP A 75 3.00 -7.02 -0.91
C ASP A 75 3.17 -5.50 -0.93
N ILE A 76 2.29 -4.77 -0.25
CA ILE A 76 2.32 -3.30 -0.19
C ILE A 76 3.58 -2.77 0.48
N LEU A 77 4.05 -3.43 1.54
CA LEU A 77 5.20 -3.01 2.35
C LEU A 77 6.55 -3.53 1.84
N SER A 78 6.57 -4.34 0.78
CA SER A 78 7.79 -4.92 0.20
C SER A 78 8.36 -4.10 -0.96
N ASP A 79 9.64 -4.35 -1.28
CA ASP A 79 10.37 -3.78 -2.43
C ASP A 79 9.76 -4.23 -3.77
N LYS A 80 9.17 -5.43 -3.79
CA LYS A 80 8.59 -6.04 -4.99
C LYS A 80 7.09 -6.25 -4.82
N PHE A 81 6.31 -5.31 -5.35
CA PHE A 81 4.88 -5.46 -5.53
C PHE A 81 4.62 -6.11 -6.89
N PHE A 82 4.38 -7.42 -6.90
CA PHE A 82 4.18 -8.23 -8.12
C PHE A 82 2.98 -7.72 -8.95
#